data_AF-A0A2A9FL46-F1
#
_entry.id   AF-A0A2A9FL46-F1
#
_cell.length_a   1.000
_cell.length_b   1.000
_cell.length_c   1.000
_cell.angle_alpha   90.00
_cell.angle_beta   90.00
_cell.angle_gamma   90.00
#
_symmetry.space_group_name_H-M   'P 1'
#
loop_
_entity.id
_entity.type
_entity.pdbx_description
1 polymer ?
#
loop_
_entity_poly.entity_id
_entity_poly.type
_entity_poly.pdbx_seq_one_letter_code
_entity_poly.pdbx_strand_id
1 'polypeptide(L)'
;MVQPAPPEFLRVYQPHLRYYLIDEGRYTDEELISKQTPLSGIFGVENAGHSWEALQQAVDRIVEIVKADPNKDRVDKIVTRWIKRHLQRVAPKARLNLDRMSSLVEDRNMLAENLENLVKKERLEGRQEGRQEGRQEGDRRALEEKRKTVRHLLSFGVLSNDQIAVATGLSVDEIVKLRIEDKH
;
A
#
# COMPACT_ATOMS: atom_id res chain seq x y z
N MET A 1 -23.28 -11.77 10.91
CA MET A 1 -24.27 -11.58 11.99
C MET A 1 -24.03 -10.22 12.61
N VAL A 2 -25.07 -9.42 12.85
CA VAL A 2 -24.94 -8.15 13.57
C VAL A 2 -24.59 -8.47 15.02
N GLN A 3 -23.49 -7.93 15.51
CA GLN A 3 -23.10 -8.01 16.92
C GLN A 3 -23.19 -6.62 17.57
N PRO A 4 -23.71 -6.53 18.81
CA PRO A 4 -24.21 -7.62 19.66
C PRO A 4 -25.56 -8.19 19.20
N ALA A 5 -25.86 -9.43 19.60
CA ALA A 5 -27.13 -10.06 19.28
C ALA A 5 -28.29 -9.27 19.92
N PRO A 6 -29.34 -8.92 19.17
CA PRO A 6 -30.41 -8.09 19.72
C PRO A 6 -31.23 -8.83 20.79
N PRO A 7 -31.80 -8.09 21.75
CA PRO A 7 -32.69 -8.61 22.78
C PRO A 7 -33.83 -9.47 22.23
N GLU A 8 -34.28 -10.43 23.03
CA GLU A 8 -35.25 -11.45 22.62
C GLU A 8 -36.56 -10.88 22.05
N PHE A 9 -37.06 -9.78 22.63
CA PHE A 9 -38.27 -9.09 22.16
C PHE A 9 -38.14 -8.45 20.76
N LEU A 10 -36.91 -8.19 20.30
CA LEU A 10 -36.65 -7.63 18.96
C LEU A 10 -36.44 -8.71 17.89
N ARG A 11 -36.33 -10.00 18.25
CA ARG A 11 -36.15 -11.09 17.29
C ARG A 11 -37.30 -11.20 16.29
N VAL A 12 -38.54 -10.92 16.73
CA VAL A 12 -39.74 -10.99 15.88
C VAL A 12 -39.70 -9.94 14.76
N TYR A 13 -39.01 -8.83 15.00
CA TYR A 13 -38.84 -7.75 14.04
C TYR A 13 -37.57 -7.90 13.18
N GLN A 14 -36.76 -8.94 13.39
CA GLN A 14 -35.61 -9.18 12.52
C GLN A 14 -36.06 -9.65 11.12
N PRO A 15 -35.63 -8.96 10.05
CA PRO A 15 -35.92 -9.42 8.70
C PRO A 15 -35.21 -10.75 8.42
N HIS A 16 -35.99 -11.79 8.13
CA HIS A 16 -35.49 -13.08 7.69
C HIS A 16 -35.38 -13.09 6.17
N LEU A 17 -34.28 -12.53 5.66
CA LEU A 17 -34.01 -12.52 4.23
C LEU A 17 -33.41 -13.86 3.82
N ARG A 18 -33.94 -14.46 2.74
CA ARG A 18 -33.25 -15.54 2.04
C ARG A 18 -32.16 -14.89 1.18
N TYR A 19 -30.92 -15.22 1.44
CA TYR A 19 -29.78 -14.77 0.65
C TYR A 19 -28.94 -15.96 0.21
N TYR A 20 -28.31 -15.81 -0.96
CA TYR A 20 -27.24 -16.70 -1.40
C TYR A 20 -25.92 -16.00 -1.13
N LEU A 21 -25.17 -16.48 -0.14
CA LEU A 21 -23.88 -15.90 0.21
C LEU A 21 -22.84 -16.29 -0.83
N ILE A 22 -22.26 -15.29 -1.49
CA ILE A 22 -21.07 -15.44 -2.30
C ILE A 22 -19.93 -14.84 -1.47
N ASP A 23 -19.05 -15.70 -0.98
CA ASP A 23 -17.88 -15.31 -0.18
C ASP A 23 -16.62 -15.62 -0.97
N GLU A 24 -16.13 -14.62 -1.69
CA GLU A 24 -14.95 -14.72 -2.56
C GLU A 24 -13.67 -14.95 -1.73
N GLY A 25 -13.61 -14.39 -0.52
CA GLY A 25 -12.46 -14.49 0.39
C GLY A 25 -12.33 -15.85 1.07
N ARG A 26 -13.31 -16.75 0.89
CA ARG A 26 -13.26 -18.11 1.43
C ARG A 26 -12.39 -19.06 0.61
N TYR A 27 -12.15 -18.75 -0.66
CA TYR A 27 -11.36 -19.61 -1.53
C TYR A 27 -9.88 -19.44 -1.26
N THR A 28 -9.18 -20.57 -1.04
CA THR A 28 -7.71 -20.55 -1.00
C THR A 28 -7.13 -20.42 -2.40
N ASP A 29 -5.87 -19.98 -2.52
CA ASP A 29 -5.20 -19.92 -3.80
C ASP A 29 -5.15 -21.29 -4.50
N GLU A 30 -4.98 -22.37 -3.74
CA GLU A 30 -4.98 -23.75 -4.23
C GLU A 30 -6.34 -24.15 -4.82
N GLU A 31 -7.43 -23.79 -4.13
CA GLU A 31 -8.79 -24.02 -4.61
C GLU A 31 -9.07 -23.22 -5.88
N LEU A 32 -8.65 -21.95 -5.92
CA LEU A 32 -8.75 -21.13 -7.12
C LEU A 32 -7.95 -21.78 -8.25
N ILE A 33 -6.73 -22.25 -7.99
CA ILE A 33 -5.86 -22.98 -8.94
C ILE A 33 -6.56 -24.19 -9.54
N SER A 34 -7.23 -25.00 -8.72
CA SER A 34 -7.90 -26.22 -9.16
C SER A 34 -9.08 -25.99 -10.12
N LYS A 35 -9.80 -24.87 -10.00
CA LYS A 35 -11.07 -24.64 -10.73
C LYS A 35 -10.90 -24.31 -12.21
N GLN A 36 -9.76 -23.73 -12.60
CA GLN A 36 -9.40 -23.42 -13.99
C GLN A 36 -10.52 -22.70 -14.79
N THR A 37 -11.28 -21.80 -14.14
CA THR A 37 -12.31 -20.98 -14.78
C THR A 37 -11.85 -19.54 -14.95
N PRO A 38 -12.38 -18.77 -15.93
CA PRO A 38 -12.04 -17.35 -16.08
C PRO A 38 -12.25 -16.55 -14.79
N LEU A 39 -13.31 -16.86 -14.04
CA LEU A 39 -13.59 -16.24 -12.75
C LEU A 39 -12.51 -16.57 -11.69
N SER A 40 -12.06 -17.82 -11.64
CA SER A 40 -10.95 -18.19 -10.73
C SER A 40 -9.62 -17.51 -11.11
N GLY A 41 -9.42 -17.21 -12.40
CA GLY A 41 -8.29 -16.41 -12.86
C GLY A 41 -8.39 -14.94 -12.41
N ILE A 42 -9.59 -14.36 -12.48
CA ILE A 42 -9.86 -12.99 -12.03
C ILE A 42 -9.54 -12.86 -10.54
N PHE A 43 -10.06 -13.75 -9.70
CA PHE A 43 -9.76 -13.75 -8.27
C PHE A 43 -8.28 -13.97 -7.97
N GLY A 44 -7.61 -14.81 -8.76
CA GLY A 44 -6.16 -14.97 -8.66
C GLY A 44 -5.41 -13.65 -8.86
N VAL A 45 -5.82 -12.84 -9.86
CA VAL A 45 -5.22 -11.52 -10.11
C VAL A 45 -5.51 -10.55 -8.97
N GLU A 46 -6.72 -10.55 -8.41
CA GLU A 46 -7.07 -9.67 -7.27
C GLU A 46 -6.28 -10.02 -6.00
N ASN A 47 -6.10 -11.31 -5.71
CA ASN A 47 -5.37 -11.78 -4.54
C ASN A 47 -3.84 -11.61 -4.67
N ALA A 48 -3.34 -11.49 -5.90
CA ALA A 48 -1.92 -11.41 -6.20
C ALA A 48 -1.29 -10.02 -6.00
N GLY A 49 -2.01 -9.05 -5.43
CA GLY A 49 -1.53 -7.68 -5.21
C GLY A 49 -0.33 -7.54 -4.24
N HIS A 50 0.12 -8.62 -3.60
CA HIS A 50 1.17 -8.62 -2.59
C HIS A 50 2.60 -8.73 -3.17
N SER A 51 2.77 -9.23 -4.40
CA SER A 51 4.08 -9.27 -5.07
C SER A 51 3.96 -9.23 -6.59
N TRP A 52 5.03 -8.78 -7.25
CA TRP A 52 5.11 -8.77 -8.71
C TRP A 52 5.06 -10.19 -9.28
N GLU A 53 5.82 -11.10 -8.66
CA GLU A 53 5.93 -12.49 -9.05
C GLU A 53 4.54 -13.16 -9.02
N ALA A 54 3.77 -12.93 -7.94
CA ALA A 54 2.42 -13.46 -7.82
C ALA A 54 1.48 -12.87 -8.87
N LEU A 55 1.55 -11.56 -9.12
CA LEU A 55 0.68 -10.91 -10.11
C LEU A 55 0.96 -11.43 -11.51
N GLN A 56 2.24 -11.60 -11.87
CA GLN A 56 2.61 -12.17 -13.17
C GLN A 56 2.12 -13.61 -13.29
N GLN A 57 2.31 -14.45 -12.27
CA GLN A 57 1.81 -15.83 -12.28
C GLN A 57 0.29 -15.90 -12.43
N ALA A 58 -0.44 -15.01 -11.76
CA ALA A 58 -1.89 -14.91 -11.89
C ALA A 58 -2.32 -14.48 -13.31
N VAL A 59 -1.62 -13.53 -13.91
CA VAL A 59 -1.83 -13.08 -15.30
C VAL A 59 -1.53 -14.21 -16.30
N ASP A 60 -0.41 -14.91 -16.14
CA ASP A 60 -0.06 -16.05 -16.99
C ASP A 60 -1.13 -17.14 -16.91
N ARG A 61 -1.61 -17.41 -15.70
CA ARG A 61 -2.65 -18.41 -15.47
C ARG A 61 -3.98 -18.04 -16.13
N ILE A 62 -4.47 -16.82 -15.95
CA ILE A 62 -5.73 -16.40 -16.59
C ILE A 62 -5.61 -16.42 -18.12
N VAL A 63 -4.42 -16.11 -18.68
CA VAL A 63 -4.17 -16.25 -20.12
C VAL A 63 -4.34 -17.70 -20.58
N GLU A 64 -3.78 -18.67 -19.86
CA GLU A 64 -3.93 -20.08 -20.21
C GLU A 64 -5.39 -20.57 -20.09
N ILE A 65 -6.11 -20.12 -19.05
CA ILE A 65 -7.54 -20.39 -18.90
C ILE A 65 -8.35 -19.84 -20.08
N VAL A 66 -8.07 -18.61 -20.50
CA VAL A 66 -8.76 -17.97 -21.63
C VAL A 66 -8.46 -18.70 -22.94
N LYS A 67 -7.20 -19.12 -23.17
CA LYS A 67 -6.83 -19.89 -24.37
C LYS A 67 -7.57 -21.23 -24.47
N ALA A 68 -7.80 -21.88 -23.33
CA ALA A 68 -8.50 -23.16 -23.26
C ALA A 68 -10.04 -23.04 -23.34
N ASP A 69 -10.59 -21.83 -23.22
CA ASP A 69 -12.04 -21.60 -23.21
C ASP A 69 -12.66 -21.77 -24.61
N PRO A 70 -13.76 -22.53 -24.78
CA PRO A 70 -14.45 -22.66 -26.05
C PRO A 70 -14.91 -21.33 -26.67
N ASN A 71 -15.14 -20.30 -25.84
CA ASN A 71 -15.53 -18.96 -26.23
C ASN A 71 -14.38 -17.94 -26.03
N LYS A 72 -13.12 -18.37 -26.18
CA LYS A 72 -11.91 -17.57 -25.95
C LYS A 72 -11.98 -16.13 -26.44
N ASP A 73 -12.48 -15.87 -27.65
CA ASP A 73 -12.52 -14.51 -28.23
C ASP A 73 -13.46 -13.58 -27.46
N ARG A 74 -14.56 -14.12 -26.90
CA ARG A 74 -15.50 -13.38 -26.06
C ARG A 74 -14.94 -13.19 -24.65
N VAL A 75 -14.38 -14.25 -24.08
CA VAL A 75 -13.84 -14.22 -22.71
C VAL A 75 -12.65 -13.30 -22.63
N ASP A 76 -11.72 -13.37 -23.58
CA ASP A 76 -10.54 -12.50 -23.67
C ASP A 76 -10.97 -11.03 -23.64
N LYS A 77 -11.90 -10.60 -24.50
CA LYS A 77 -12.41 -9.21 -24.51
C LYS A 77 -12.99 -8.77 -23.17
N ILE A 78 -13.65 -9.66 -22.43
CA ILE A 78 -14.22 -9.34 -21.11
C ILE A 78 -13.09 -9.18 -20.09
N VAL A 79 -12.17 -10.15 -20.04
CA VAL A 79 -11.05 -10.16 -19.11
C VAL A 79 -10.11 -8.98 -19.38
N THR A 80 -9.76 -8.69 -20.64
CA THR A 80 -8.96 -7.53 -21.03
C THR A 80 -9.56 -6.24 -20.49
N ARG A 81 -10.88 -6.02 -20.68
CA ARG A 81 -11.56 -4.82 -20.14
C ARG A 81 -11.52 -4.77 -18.63
N TRP A 82 -11.72 -5.92 -17.98
CA TRP A 82 -11.68 -6.01 -16.52
C TRP A 82 -10.28 -5.68 -15.98
N ILE A 83 -9.21 -6.28 -16.53
CA ILE A 83 -7.81 -6.00 -16.12
C ILE A 83 -7.47 -4.52 -16.32
N LYS A 84 -7.84 -3.92 -17.47
CA LYS A 84 -7.64 -2.49 -17.72
C LYS A 84 -8.23 -1.64 -16.60
N ARG A 85 -9.49 -1.93 -16.23
CA ARG A 85 -10.19 -1.20 -15.16
C ARG A 85 -9.62 -1.48 -13.77
N HIS A 86 -9.26 -2.74 -13.48
CA HIS A 86 -8.69 -3.13 -12.20
C HIS A 86 -7.35 -2.43 -11.96
N LEU A 87 -6.43 -2.50 -12.92
CA LEU A 87 -5.11 -1.86 -12.81
C LEU A 87 -5.19 -0.33 -12.74
N GLN A 88 -6.12 0.30 -13.48
CA GLN A 88 -6.37 1.74 -13.37
C GLN A 88 -6.86 2.14 -11.96
N ARG A 89 -7.63 1.27 -11.29
CA ARG A 89 -8.16 1.51 -9.94
C ARG A 89 -7.11 1.27 -8.86
N VAL A 90 -6.31 0.21 -8.98
CA VAL A 90 -5.31 -0.18 -7.98
C VAL A 90 -4.06 0.68 -8.08
N ALA A 91 -3.65 1.05 -9.31
CA ALA A 91 -2.45 1.84 -9.56
C ALA A 91 -2.75 3.12 -10.37
N PRO A 92 -3.59 4.05 -9.86
CA PRO A 92 -3.99 5.24 -10.62
C PRO A 92 -2.81 6.19 -10.90
N LYS A 93 -1.80 6.21 -10.03
CA LYS A 93 -0.58 7.03 -10.18
C LYS A 93 0.42 6.43 -11.18
N ALA A 94 0.27 5.15 -11.53
CA ALA A 94 1.19 4.45 -12.42
C ALA A 94 1.12 4.94 -13.88
N ARG A 95 -0.03 5.51 -14.30
CA ARG A 95 -0.29 5.91 -15.70
C ARG A 95 0.11 4.81 -16.70
N LEU A 96 -0.28 3.57 -16.40
CA LEU A 96 -0.03 2.42 -17.27
C LEU A 96 -0.63 2.69 -18.65
N ASN A 97 0.17 2.53 -19.72
CA ASN A 97 -0.30 2.70 -21.09
C ASN A 97 -1.07 1.45 -21.55
N LEU A 98 -2.24 1.24 -20.97
CA LEU A 98 -3.10 0.10 -21.27
C LEU A 98 -4.02 0.37 -22.46
N ASP A 99 -4.05 1.58 -23.00
CA ASP A 99 -4.97 1.96 -24.09
C ASP A 99 -4.76 1.13 -25.35
N ARG A 100 -3.49 0.78 -25.62
CA ARG A 100 -3.09 -0.08 -26.74
C ARG A 100 -3.41 -1.56 -26.55
N MET A 101 -3.72 -1.98 -25.32
CA MET A 101 -4.05 -3.37 -25.00
C MET A 101 -5.46 -3.70 -25.50
N SER A 102 -5.53 -4.58 -26.50
CA SER A 102 -6.77 -5.04 -27.13
C SER A 102 -7.12 -6.50 -26.80
N SER A 103 -6.12 -7.32 -26.49
CA SER A 103 -6.29 -8.73 -26.12
C SER A 103 -5.35 -9.07 -24.99
N LEU A 104 -5.83 -9.70 -23.92
CA LEU A 104 -4.95 -10.10 -22.82
C LEU A 104 -3.99 -11.21 -23.28
N VAL A 105 -4.53 -12.16 -24.06
CA VAL A 105 -3.77 -13.28 -24.57
C VAL A 105 -2.63 -12.83 -25.50
N GLU A 106 -2.89 -11.88 -26.38
CA GLU A 106 -1.88 -11.38 -27.34
C GLU A 106 -0.92 -10.38 -26.70
N ASP A 107 -1.45 -9.45 -25.90
CA ASP A 107 -0.68 -8.33 -25.32
C ASP A 107 -0.06 -8.67 -23.95
N ARG A 108 -0.05 -9.96 -23.55
CA ARG A 108 0.48 -10.41 -22.27
C ARG A 108 1.90 -9.89 -21.99
N ASN A 109 2.77 -9.93 -23.00
CA ASN A 109 4.16 -9.49 -22.83
C ASN A 109 4.24 -7.97 -22.60
N MET A 110 3.41 -7.18 -23.29
CA MET A 110 3.28 -5.74 -23.07
C MET A 110 2.78 -5.45 -21.64
N LEU A 111 1.81 -6.22 -21.16
CA LEU A 111 1.32 -6.11 -19.80
C LEU A 111 2.41 -6.43 -18.77
N ALA A 112 3.17 -7.52 -18.98
CA ALA A 112 4.27 -7.91 -18.10
C ALA A 112 5.35 -6.80 -18.00
N GLU A 113 5.75 -6.22 -19.14
CA GLU A 113 6.71 -5.11 -19.18
C GLU A 113 6.19 -3.86 -18.44
N ASN A 114 4.93 -3.49 -18.66
CA ASN A 114 4.29 -2.36 -17.98
C ASN A 114 4.27 -2.56 -16.45
N LEU A 115 3.94 -3.76 -15.98
CA LEU A 115 3.91 -4.10 -14.57
C LEU A 115 5.32 -4.14 -13.95
N GLU A 116 6.32 -4.66 -14.66
CA GLU A 116 7.72 -4.65 -14.20
C GLU A 116 8.24 -3.21 -14.03
N ASN A 117 7.95 -2.34 -14.99
CA ASN A 117 8.33 -0.92 -14.93
C ASN A 117 7.65 -0.19 -13.77
N LEU A 118 6.39 -0.52 -13.49
CA LEU A 118 5.68 0.01 -12.32
C LEU A 118 6.38 -0.35 -11.02
N VAL A 119 6.70 -1.64 -10.83
CA VAL A 119 7.37 -2.12 -9.61
C VAL A 119 8.75 -1.49 -9.43
N LYS A 120 9.51 -1.34 -10.51
CA LYS A 120 10.80 -0.61 -10.48
C LYS A 120 10.62 0.84 -10.02
N LYS A 121 9.58 1.52 -10.53
CA LYS A 121 9.27 2.90 -10.17
C LYS A 121 8.88 3.02 -8.69
N GLU A 122 7.95 2.19 -8.21
CA GLU A 122 7.52 2.21 -6.81
C GLU A 122 8.68 1.91 -5.84
N ARG A 123 9.55 0.96 -6.17
CA ARG A 123 10.76 0.69 -5.38
C ARG A 123 11.71 1.89 -5.34
N LEU A 124 11.83 2.63 -6.45
CA LEU A 124 12.67 3.81 -6.49
C LEU A 124 12.08 4.94 -5.65
N GLU A 125 10.78 5.20 -5.77
CA GLU A 125 10.04 6.20 -4.99
C GLU A 125 10.12 5.88 -3.49
N GLY A 126 9.82 4.64 -3.08
CA GLY A 126 9.91 4.21 -1.69
C GLY A 126 11.33 4.34 -1.09
N ARG A 127 12.39 4.10 -1.89
CA ARG A 127 13.77 4.36 -1.44
C ARG A 127 14.11 5.85 -1.34
N GLN A 128 13.45 6.70 -2.12
CA GLN A 128 13.64 8.14 -2.02
C GLN A 128 12.91 8.69 -0.80
N GLU A 129 11.66 8.29 -0.60
CA GLU A 129 10.85 8.62 0.57
C GLU A 129 11.54 8.16 1.85
N GLY A 130 11.95 6.90 1.95
CA GLY A 130 12.66 6.40 3.13
C GLY A 130 13.99 7.12 3.41
N ARG A 131 14.69 7.61 2.37
CA ARG A 131 15.89 8.45 2.56
C ARG A 131 15.57 9.88 3.00
N GLN A 132 14.42 10.41 2.62
CA GLN A 132 13.97 11.73 3.08
C GLN A 132 13.48 11.65 4.52
N GLU A 133 12.60 10.69 4.82
CA GLU A 133 12.10 10.44 6.17
C GLU A 133 13.25 10.12 7.14
N GLY A 134 14.19 9.25 6.76
CA GLY A 134 15.35 8.94 7.60
C GLY A 134 16.25 10.14 7.88
N ARG A 135 16.38 11.08 6.93
CA ARG A 135 17.11 12.34 7.15
C ARG A 135 16.35 13.26 8.10
N GLN A 136 15.06 13.47 7.86
CA GLN A 136 14.22 14.30 8.72
C GLN A 136 14.16 13.77 10.16
N GLU A 137 14.05 12.46 10.32
CA GLU A 137 14.07 11.83 11.64
C GLU A 137 15.45 11.96 12.30
N GLY A 138 16.54 11.77 11.54
CA GLY A 138 17.90 11.98 12.02
C GLY A 138 18.14 13.41 12.51
N ASP A 139 17.74 14.40 11.71
CA ASP A 139 17.86 15.83 12.05
C ASP A 139 17.02 16.18 13.28
N ARG A 140 15.79 15.65 13.38
CA ARG A 140 14.93 15.83 14.54
C ARG A 140 15.56 15.24 15.80
N ARG A 141 16.07 14.00 15.75
CA ARG A 141 16.75 13.35 16.88
C ARG A 141 18.01 14.12 17.28
N ALA A 142 18.81 14.57 16.32
CA ALA A 142 20.00 15.37 16.59
C ALA A 142 19.65 16.69 17.29
N LEU A 143 18.59 17.37 16.84
CA LEU A 143 18.10 18.60 17.48
C LEU A 143 17.58 18.34 18.90
N GLU A 144 16.84 17.24 19.11
CA GLU A 144 16.35 16.84 20.44
C GLU A 144 17.51 16.56 21.40
N GLU A 145 18.56 15.85 20.97
CA GLU A 145 19.75 15.59 21.77
C GLU A 145 20.53 16.87 22.09
N LYS A 146 20.65 17.80 21.13
CA LYS A 146 21.22 19.13 21.40
C LYS A 146 20.42 19.89 22.46
N ARG A 147 19.08 19.87 22.38
CA ARG A 147 18.21 20.52 23.38
C ARG A 147 18.34 19.88 24.76
N LYS A 148 18.44 18.55 24.86
CA LYS A 148 18.72 17.86 26.14
C LYS A 148 20.05 18.30 26.73
N THR A 149 21.08 18.39 25.90
CA THR A 149 22.40 18.89 26.31
C THR A 149 22.32 20.31 26.83
N VAL A 150 21.59 21.21 26.16
CA VAL A 150 21.35 22.58 26.65
C VAL A 150 20.70 22.59 28.03
N ARG A 151 19.61 21.81 28.24
CA ARG A 151 18.94 21.75 29.56
C ARG A 151 19.89 21.28 30.65
N HIS A 152 20.69 20.25 30.37
CA HIS A 152 21.70 19.78 31.31
C HIS A 152 22.74 20.86 31.62
N LEU A 153 23.24 21.58 30.60
CA LEU A 153 24.18 22.70 30.82
C LEU A 153 23.57 23.87 31.61
N LEU A 154 22.30 24.20 31.36
CA LEU A 154 21.57 25.23 32.10
C LEU A 154 21.37 24.85 33.57
N SER A 155 21.16 23.56 33.87
CA SER A 155 20.99 23.08 35.25
C SER A 155 22.22 23.29 36.14
N PHE A 156 23.43 23.33 35.56
CA PHE A 156 24.64 23.66 36.31
C PHE A 156 24.71 25.15 36.72
N GLY A 157 24.00 26.04 36.02
CA GLY A 157 23.85 27.46 36.41
C GLY A 157 25.11 28.33 36.26
N VAL A 158 26.23 27.78 35.77
CA VAL A 158 27.54 28.47 35.72
C VAL A 158 27.88 29.05 34.35
N LEU A 159 27.25 28.55 33.28
CA LEU A 159 27.55 28.91 31.89
C LEU A 159 26.64 30.03 31.38
N SER A 160 27.22 30.98 30.62
CA SER A 160 26.43 31.99 29.91
C SER A 160 25.71 31.42 28.68
N ASN A 161 24.65 32.07 28.22
CA ASN A 161 23.92 31.63 27.02
C ASN A 161 24.84 31.58 25.79
N ASP A 162 25.80 32.50 25.67
CA ASP A 162 26.78 32.52 24.59
C ASP A 162 27.74 31.31 24.63
N GLN A 163 28.18 30.92 25.83
CA GLN A 163 29.04 29.73 26.00
C GLN A 163 28.30 28.44 25.63
N ILE A 164 27.01 28.34 25.99
CA ILE A 164 26.17 27.19 25.64
C ILE A 164 25.88 27.16 24.13
N ALA A 165 25.69 28.33 23.50
CA ALA A 165 25.49 28.46 22.05
C ALA A 165 26.70 27.93 21.28
N VAL A 166 27.90 28.34 21.68
CA VAL A 166 29.15 27.87 21.10
C VAL A 166 29.32 26.35 21.28
N ALA A 167 29.02 25.81 22.46
CA ALA A 167 29.21 24.39 22.75
C ALA A 167 28.22 23.46 22.01
N THR A 168 26.98 23.90 21.80
CA THR A 168 25.90 23.07 21.22
C THR A 168 25.63 23.38 19.74
N GLY A 169 26.17 24.48 19.24
CA GLY A 169 25.92 25.00 17.90
C GLY A 169 24.46 25.40 17.67
N LEU A 170 23.72 25.73 18.74
CA LEU A 170 22.38 26.32 18.68
C LEU A 170 22.48 27.85 18.78
N SER A 171 21.46 28.54 18.31
CA SER A 171 21.41 30.01 18.42
C SER A 171 21.21 30.45 19.87
N VAL A 172 21.72 31.64 20.21
CA VAL A 172 21.52 32.23 21.54
C VAL A 172 20.02 32.40 21.84
N ASP A 173 19.22 32.76 20.83
CA ASP A 173 17.76 32.91 20.95
C ASP A 173 17.06 31.60 21.31
N GLU A 174 17.49 30.46 20.75
CA GLU A 174 16.95 29.13 21.10
C GLU A 174 17.28 28.76 22.54
N ILE A 175 18.48 29.11 23.02
CA ILE A 175 18.89 28.84 24.41
C ILE A 175 18.10 29.72 25.38
N VAL A 176 17.86 30.99 25.03
CA VAL A 176 17.01 31.90 25.82
C VAL A 176 15.59 31.32 25.96
N LYS A 177 15.00 30.82 24.87
CA LYS A 177 13.68 30.16 24.91
C LYS A 177 13.67 28.94 25.83
N LEU A 178 14.64 28.03 25.67
CA LEU A 178 14.75 26.83 26.51
C LEU A 178 14.94 27.17 27.99
N ARG A 179 15.63 28.26 28.32
CA ARG A 179 15.85 28.73 29.69
C ARG A 179 14.59 29.31 30.34
N ILE A 180 13.67 29.85 29.55
CA ILE A 180 12.35 30.31 30.04
C ILE A 180 11.45 29.10 30.26
N GLU A 181 11.48 28.10 29.36
CA GLU A 181 10.73 26.85 29.49
C GLU A 181 11.16 26.03 30.73
N ASP A 182 12.46 25.96 31.06
CA ASP A 182 12.98 25.21 32.22
C ASP A 182 12.68 25.87 33.59
N LYS A 183 12.25 27.14 33.60
CA LYS A 183 11.93 27.89 34.84
C LYS A 183 10.47 27.74 35.29
N HIS A 184 9.63 27.10 34.49
CA HIS A 184 8.23 26.79 34.79
C HIS A 184 8.05 25.32 35.16
#